data_AF-A0A9P5H5Q2-F1
#
_entry.id   AF-A0A9P5H5Q2-F1
#
_cell.length_a   1.000
_cell.length_b   1.000
_cell.length_c   1.000
_cell.angle_alpha   90.00
_cell.angle_beta   90.00
_cell.angle_gamma   90.00
#
_symmetry.space_group_name_H-M   'P 1'
#
loop_
_entity.id
_entity.type
_entity.pdbx_description
1 polymer ?
#
loop_
_entity_poly.entity_id
_entity_poly.type
_entity_poly.pdbx_seq_one_letter_code
_entity_poly.pdbx_strand_id
1 'polypeptide(L)'
;MANLKFEHELSNRILVGDKEWEFSVPSLPSSKSLNSARFIKMITLVTKGNRHRLLLRIEPAPSCRAISDPLDQFLLVSFSEFGPLRRSSAGTDANGGPQPNTNQERSEYMIRFLRAGIDIDGVQYNFYGHSNSQLKSRTCFLYAGSKQSISMKLESMGDFTKIKNVTKKAKRIGLLFSAADVAMNISSDMVKDIPDVKRQGHVFTDGCGLIAPVLARDVARQLGVAFRNRRYTPAVFQIRYLGYKGVVTVDPRMKGPKPSLKMRESMKKFTGGKDASFAVVEYSKVIPHTDLLISKASY
;
A
#
# COMPACT_ATOMS: atom_id res chain seq x y z
N MET A 1 -8.14 -19.34 6.19
CA MET A 1 -8.15 -18.37 7.30
C MET A 1 -9.60 -18.19 7.73
N ALA A 2 -9.89 -18.26 9.03
CA ALA A 2 -11.24 -18.01 9.53
C ALA A 2 -11.64 -16.56 9.17
N ASN A 3 -12.82 -16.38 8.58
CA ASN A 3 -13.30 -15.07 8.17
C ASN A 3 -13.88 -14.37 9.40
N LEU A 4 -13.05 -13.60 10.11
CA LEU A 4 -13.50 -12.81 11.25
C LEU A 4 -14.42 -11.71 10.73
N LYS A 5 -15.73 -11.93 10.81
CA LYS A 5 -16.73 -10.97 10.35
C LYS A 5 -17.09 -10.03 11.49
N PHE A 6 -16.54 -8.81 11.45
CA PHE A 6 -16.90 -7.73 12.37
C PHE A 6 -17.23 -6.48 11.55
N GLU A 7 -18.38 -5.88 11.82
CA GLU A 7 -18.81 -4.59 11.26
C GLU A 7 -19.55 -3.81 12.35
N HIS A 8 -19.23 -2.52 12.48
CA HIS A 8 -19.87 -1.60 13.40
C HIS A 8 -20.09 -0.24 12.71
N GLU A 9 -21.27 0.36 12.86
CA GLU A 9 -21.58 1.69 12.34
C GLU A 9 -21.14 2.74 13.36
N LEU A 10 -20.04 3.46 13.07
CA LEU A 10 -19.50 4.51 13.94
C LEU A 10 -20.37 5.77 13.90
N SER A 11 -20.88 6.11 12.72
CA SER A 11 -21.78 7.25 12.53
C SER A 11 -22.66 7.06 11.30
N ASN A 12 -23.92 7.48 11.41
CA ASN A 12 -24.86 7.66 10.29
C ASN A 12 -25.24 9.12 10.07
N ARG A 13 -24.55 10.04 10.76
CA ARG A 13 -24.75 11.48 10.67
C ARG A 13 -23.42 12.13 10.32
N ILE A 14 -23.27 12.50 9.05
CA ILE A 14 -22.05 13.07 8.47
C ILE A 14 -22.37 14.47 7.98
N LEU A 15 -21.82 15.49 8.63
CA LEU A 15 -22.11 16.88 8.31
C LEU A 15 -20.92 17.57 7.65
N VAL A 16 -21.20 18.58 6.82
CA VAL A 16 -20.15 19.43 6.24
C VAL A 16 -19.31 20.08 7.35
N GLY A 17 -19.91 20.39 8.50
CA GLY A 17 -19.24 21.05 9.62
C GLY A 17 -18.39 20.18 10.53
N ASP A 18 -18.32 18.86 10.34
CA ASP A 18 -17.60 17.95 11.25
C ASP A 18 -16.10 18.30 11.33
N LYS A 19 -15.57 18.28 12.56
CA LYS A 19 -14.18 18.62 12.89
C LYS A 19 -13.46 17.57 13.73
N GLU A 20 -14.20 16.72 14.41
CA GLU A 20 -13.70 15.72 15.35
C GLU A 20 -14.38 14.38 15.08
N TRP A 21 -13.62 13.31 15.28
CA TRP A 21 -14.02 11.94 15.00
C TRP A 21 -13.56 11.08 16.17
N GLU A 22 -14.39 10.99 17.20
CA GLU A 22 -14.12 10.22 18.41
C GLU A 22 -15.25 9.22 18.62
N PHE A 23 -14.90 7.95 18.81
CA PHE A 23 -15.87 6.87 18.87
C PHE A 23 -15.48 5.84 19.93
N SER A 24 -16.48 5.34 20.65
CA SER A 24 -16.36 4.14 21.48
C SER A 24 -17.00 2.96 20.77
N VAL A 25 -16.27 1.85 20.65
CA VAL A 25 -16.70 0.68 19.88
C VAL A 25 -16.92 -0.51 20.82
N PRO A 26 -18.18 -0.83 21.17
CA PRO A 26 -18.45 -1.97 22.04
C PRO A 26 -18.04 -3.28 21.34
N SER A 27 -17.47 -4.20 22.11
CA SER A 27 -17.09 -5.55 21.64
C SER A 27 -16.06 -5.58 20.51
N LEU A 28 -15.21 -4.55 20.40
CA LEU A 28 -14.08 -4.56 19.46
C LEU A 28 -13.15 -5.76 19.76
N PRO A 29 -12.77 -6.58 18.76
CA PRO A 29 -11.86 -7.69 19.00
C PRO A 29 -10.52 -7.23 19.57
N SER A 30 -9.97 -7.99 20.51
CA SER A 30 -8.71 -7.61 21.18
C SER A 30 -7.54 -7.47 20.19
N SER A 31 -6.69 -6.47 20.42
CA SER A 31 -5.47 -6.25 19.63
C SER A 31 -4.60 -7.50 19.52
N LYS A 32 -4.49 -8.29 20.61
CA LYS A 32 -3.72 -9.55 20.62
C LYS A 32 -4.26 -10.56 19.60
N SER A 33 -5.59 -10.71 19.52
CA SER A 33 -6.23 -11.61 18.56
C SER A 33 -6.03 -11.12 17.12
N LEU A 34 -6.24 -9.82 16.89
CA LEU A 34 -6.11 -9.22 15.56
C LEU A 34 -4.67 -9.32 15.03
N ASN A 35 -3.69 -8.99 15.86
CA ASN A 35 -2.27 -9.08 15.50
C ASN A 35 -1.86 -10.51 15.15
N SER A 36 -2.24 -11.48 15.98
CA SER A 36 -1.88 -12.89 15.77
C SER A 36 -2.48 -13.45 14.48
N ALA A 37 -3.72 -13.04 14.16
CA ALA A 37 -4.42 -13.48 12.96
C ALA A 37 -4.16 -12.58 11.73
N ARG A 38 -3.29 -11.57 11.86
CA ARG A 38 -2.97 -10.56 10.82
C ARG A 38 -4.18 -9.83 10.26
N PHE A 39 -5.08 -9.39 11.13
CA PHE A 39 -6.19 -8.50 10.77
C PHE A 39 -5.90 -7.06 11.20
N ILE A 40 -6.51 -6.11 10.50
CA ILE A 40 -6.40 -4.67 10.75
C ILE A 40 -7.79 -4.03 10.81
N LYS A 41 -7.90 -2.95 11.59
CA LYS A 41 -9.09 -2.09 11.61
C LYS A 41 -9.19 -1.31 10.30
N MET A 42 -10.36 -1.34 9.67
CA MET A 42 -10.65 -0.58 8.47
C MET A 42 -11.87 0.31 8.67
N ILE A 43 -11.70 1.60 8.45
CA ILE A 43 -12.80 2.56 8.39
C ILE A 43 -13.16 2.84 6.94
N THR A 44 -14.45 2.80 6.64
CA THR A 44 -14.95 3.11 5.31
C THR A 44 -16.04 4.17 5.42
N LEU A 45 -15.86 5.29 4.69
CA LEU A 45 -16.98 6.17 4.38
C LEU A 45 -17.74 5.60 3.18
N VAL A 46 -19.00 5.24 3.40
CA VAL A 46 -19.87 4.68 2.36
C VAL A 46 -21.09 5.57 2.15
N THR A 47 -21.53 5.69 0.91
CA THR A 47 -22.83 6.29 0.57
C THR A 47 -23.79 5.18 0.14
N LYS A 48 -24.70 4.77 1.02
CA LYS A 48 -25.68 3.69 0.75
C LYS A 48 -27.08 4.13 1.13
N GLY A 49 -28.05 3.89 0.23
CA GLY A 49 -29.45 4.27 0.47
C GLY A 49 -29.63 5.78 0.62
N ASN A 50 -28.85 6.58 -0.13
CA ASN A 50 -28.86 8.04 -0.08
C ASN A 50 -28.50 8.63 1.30
N ARG A 51 -27.61 7.95 2.04
CA ARG A 51 -27.05 8.42 3.31
C ARG A 51 -25.58 8.09 3.38
N HIS A 52 -24.79 9.00 3.92
CA HIS A 52 -23.40 8.73 4.27
C HIS A 52 -23.34 7.98 5.60
N ARG A 53 -22.42 7.02 5.68
CA ARG A 53 -22.16 6.25 6.90
C ARG A 53 -20.67 6.05 7.06
N LEU A 54 -20.24 6.05 8.31
CA LEU A 54 -18.90 5.70 8.74
C LEU A 54 -18.95 4.30 9.33
N LEU A 55 -18.31 3.34 8.67
CA LEU A 55 -18.31 1.95 9.11
C LEU A 55 -16.91 1.55 9.56
N LEU A 56 -16.82 0.83 10.67
CA LEU A 56 -15.62 0.11 11.10
C LEU A 56 -15.77 -1.38 10.79
N ARG A 57 -14.76 -1.94 10.13
CA ARG A 57 -14.65 -3.36 9.80
C ARG A 57 -13.30 -3.91 10.24
N ILE A 58 -13.21 -5.23 10.31
CA ILE A 58 -11.95 -5.94 10.50
C ILE A 58 -11.63 -6.69 9.22
N GLU A 59 -10.49 -6.39 8.63
CA GLU A 59 -10.07 -6.90 7.32
C GLU A 59 -8.68 -7.53 7.40
N PRO A 60 -8.33 -8.50 6.53
CA PRO A 60 -6.96 -9.00 6.45
C PRO A 60 -5.98 -7.86 6.19
N ALA A 61 -4.88 -7.80 6.96
CA ALA A 61 -3.90 -6.74 6.79
C ALA A 61 -3.15 -6.93 5.46
N PRO A 62 -3.02 -5.88 4.63
CA PRO A 62 -2.18 -5.94 3.44
C PRO A 62 -0.72 -6.15 3.84
N SER A 63 0.09 -6.76 2.98
CA SER A 63 1.54 -6.82 3.18
C SER A 63 2.21 -5.60 2.55
N CYS A 64 2.84 -4.72 3.35
CA CYS A 64 3.73 -3.69 2.83
C CYS A 64 4.81 -3.31 3.85
N ARG A 65 5.90 -2.69 3.39
CA ARG A 65 7.08 -2.37 4.22
C ARG A 65 6.82 -1.27 5.26
N ALA A 66 5.77 -0.48 5.07
CA ALA A 66 5.43 0.60 5.98
C ALA A 66 4.72 0.12 7.26
N ILE A 67 4.24 -1.14 7.32
CA ILE A 67 3.45 -1.67 8.45
C ILE A 67 4.17 -2.79 9.21
N SER A 68 5.37 -2.48 9.70
CA SER A 68 6.24 -3.40 10.44
C SER A 68 5.86 -3.62 11.91
N ASP A 69 5.13 -2.67 12.49
CA ASP A 69 4.81 -2.65 13.92
C ASP A 69 3.55 -3.52 14.16
N PRO A 70 3.13 -3.73 15.42
CA PRO A 70 1.86 -4.39 15.69
C PRO A 70 0.70 -3.74 14.92
N LEU A 71 -0.13 -4.58 14.28
CA LEU A 71 -1.19 -4.15 13.34
C LEU A 71 -2.28 -3.31 14.01
N ASP A 72 -2.48 -3.46 15.31
CA ASP A 72 -3.42 -2.65 16.10
C ASP A 72 -3.00 -1.17 16.19
N GLN A 73 -1.72 -0.86 15.95
CA GLN A 73 -1.24 0.52 15.81
C GLN A 73 -1.57 1.12 14.44
N PHE A 74 -2.06 0.33 13.49
CA PHE A 74 -2.45 0.83 12.17
C PHE A 74 -3.96 0.79 12.00
N LEU A 75 -4.45 1.73 11.20
CA LEU A 75 -5.84 1.77 10.78
C LEU A 75 -5.91 2.08 9.29
N LEU A 76 -6.65 1.29 8.53
CA LEU A 76 -6.87 1.54 7.11
C LEU A 76 -8.12 2.40 6.94
N VAL A 77 -8.08 3.41 6.07
CA VAL A 77 -9.26 4.19 5.69
C VAL A 77 -9.54 4.04 4.22
N SER A 78 -10.82 3.93 3.87
CA SER A 78 -11.31 4.00 2.51
C SER A 78 -12.41 5.05 2.34
N PHE A 79 -12.26 5.85 1.29
CA PHE A 79 -13.28 6.76 0.79
C PHE A 79 -13.76 6.35 -0.62
N SER A 80 -13.49 5.11 -1.05
CA SER A 80 -13.84 4.61 -2.39
C SER A 80 -15.34 4.66 -2.66
N GLU A 81 -16.14 4.43 -1.62
CA GLU A 81 -17.60 4.39 -1.67
C GLU A 81 -18.25 5.71 -1.22
N PHE A 82 -17.46 6.75 -0.97
CA PHE A 82 -17.95 8.07 -0.60
C PHE A 82 -18.39 8.86 -1.84
N GLY A 83 -19.52 8.44 -2.39
CA GLY A 83 -20.16 9.00 -3.58
C GLY A 83 -21.12 10.16 -3.27
N PRO A 84 -21.61 10.86 -4.31
CA PRO A 84 -22.65 11.86 -4.17
C PRO A 84 -23.98 11.25 -3.73
N LEU A 85 -24.83 12.08 -3.12
CA LEU A 85 -26.20 11.73 -2.77
C LEU A 85 -27.09 11.91 -4.02
N ARG A 86 -28.01 10.96 -4.24
CA ARG A 86 -28.96 10.99 -5.36
C ARG A 86 -30.15 11.87 -4.95
N ARG A 87 -30.35 12.98 -5.68
CA ARG A 87 -31.37 14.06 -5.55
C ARG A 87 -30.92 15.31 -4.79
N SER A 88 -31.32 16.48 -5.30
CA SER A 88 -30.95 17.83 -4.83
C SER A 88 -31.40 18.15 -3.40
N SER A 89 -32.48 17.51 -2.93
CA SER A 89 -32.98 17.63 -1.55
C SER A 89 -32.26 16.73 -0.53
N ALA A 90 -31.23 15.98 -0.95
CA ALA A 90 -30.43 15.14 -0.06
C ALA A 90 -29.25 15.87 0.59
N GLY A 91 -29.09 17.17 0.31
CA GLY A 91 -28.04 17.99 0.91
C GLY A 91 -28.19 18.20 2.41
N THR A 92 -29.27 17.72 3.02
CA THR A 92 -29.50 17.75 4.47
C THR A 92 -29.70 16.35 5.05
N ASP A 93 -29.29 16.13 6.30
CA ASP A 93 -29.55 14.90 7.05
C ASP A 93 -31.02 14.83 7.51
N ALA A 94 -31.39 13.77 8.22
CA ALA A 94 -32.76 13.61 8.74
C ALA A 94 -33.19 14.75 9.68
N ASN A 95 -32.24 15.54 10.19
CA ASN A 95 -32.44 16.65 11.13
C ASN A 95 -32.20 18.02 10.45
N GLY A 96 -32.08 18.08 9.12
CA GLY A 96 -31.89 19.32 8.37
C GLY A 96 -30.44 19.85 8.30
N GLY A 97 -29.46 19.14 8.85
CA GLY A 97 -28.05 19.55 8.85
C GLY A 97 -27.35 19.27 7.50
N PRO A 98 -26.50 20.18 6.99
CA PRO A 98 -25.92 20.03 5.65
C PRO A 98 -24.95 18.84 5.56
N GLN A 99 -25.15 17.96 4.58
CA GLN A 99 -24.30 16.79 4.29
C GLN A 99 -23.35 17.06 3.11
N PRO A 100 -22.12 16.52 3.11
CA PRO A 100 -21.18 16.73 2.01
C PRO A 100 -21.66 16.03 0.72
N ASN A 101 -22.12 16.79 -0.28
CA ASN A 101 -22.67 16.20 -1.51
C ASN A 101 -21.79 16.48 -2.73
N THR A 102 -21.43 17.75 -2.92
CA THR A 102 -20.58 18.17 -4.04
C THR A 102 -19.19 17.53 -3.95
N ASN A 103 -18.47 17.46 -5.08
CA ASN A 103 -17.10 16.97 -5.08
C ASN A 103 -16.19 17.80 -4.15
N GLN A 104 -16.43 19.10 -4.06
CA GLN A 104 -15.67 20.00 -3.19
C GLN A 104 -15.93 19.71 -1.72
N GLU A 105 -17.19 19.70 -1.28
CA GLU A 105 -17.55 19.44 0.13
C GLU A 105 -17.04 18.08 0.59
N ARG A 106 -17.18 17.04 -0.25
CA ARG A 106 -16.65 15.70 0.06
C ARG A 106 -15.12 15.72 0.16
N SER A 107 -14.44 16.44 -0.72
CA SER A 107 -12.98 16.58 -0.66
C SER A 107 -12.53 17.31 0.60
N GLU A 108 -13.20 18.40 0.96
CA GLU A 108 -12.92 19.16 2.18
C GLU A 108 -13.21 18.34 3.44
N TYR A 109 -14.28 17.55 3.45
CA TYR A 109 -14.58 16.61 4.54
C TYR A 109 -13.44 15.61 4.72
N MET A 110 -13.01 14.93 3.65
CA MET A 110 -11.88 13.99 3.70
C MET A 110 -10.59 14.67 4.19
N ILE A 111 -10.33 15.91 3.76
CA ILE A 111 -9.16 16.68 4.21
C ILE A 111 -9.24 16.98 5.70
N ARG A 112 -10.40 17.41 6.22
CA ARG A 112 -10.58 17.65 7.66
C ARG A 112 -10.41 16.36 8.46
N PHE A 113 -11.06 15.28 8.02
CA PHE A 113 -10.94 13.93 8.62
C PHE A 113 -9.47 13.52 8.73
N LEU A 114 -8.70 13.56 7.63
CA LEU A 114 -7.31 13.13 7.63
C LEU A 114 -6.37 14.07 8.40
N ARG A 115 -6.70 15.36 8.50
CA ARG A 115 -5.92 16.34 9.27
C ARG A 115 -6.15 16.21 10.78
N ALA A 116 -7.39 15.96 11.19
CA ALA A 116 -7.74 15.74 12.60
C ALA A 116 -7.27 14.36 13.07
N GLY A 117 -7.46 13.34 12.23
CA GLY A 117 -7.34 11.94 12.63
C GLY A 117 -8.65 11.42 13.20
N ILE A 118 -8.61 10.25 13.82
CA ILE A 118 -9.75 9.58 14.43
C ILE A 118 -9.34 8.91 15.73
N ASP A 119 -10.12 9.13 16.78
CA ASP A 119 -9.99 8.43 18.06
C ASP A 119 -10.96 7.24 18.10
N ILE A 120 -10.45 6.08 18.49
CA ILE A 120 -11.25 4.89 18.76
C ILE A 120 -10.84 4.34 20.11
N ASP A 121 -11.78 4.31 21.06
CA ASP A 121 -11.57 3.82 22.43
C ASP A 121 -10.35 4.46 23.12
N GLY A 122 -10.15 5.77 22.92
CA GLY A 122 -9.05 6.56 23.51
C GLY A 122 -7.72 6.42 22.78
N VAL A 123 -7.69 5.79 21.61
CA VAL A 123 -6.51 5.66 20.76
C VAL A 123 -6.62 6.58 19.55
N GLN A 124 -5.84 7.67 19.54
CA GLN A 124 -5.76 8.60 18.43
C GLN A 124 -4.94 8.06 17.26
N TYR A 125 -5.59 7.85 16.11
CA TYR A 125 -4.98 7.50 14.83
C TYR A 125 -4.81 8.74 13.95
N ASN A 126 -3.57 9.04 13.53
CA ASN A 126 -3.23 10.16 12.66
C ASN A 126 -2.77 9.69 11.28
N PHE A 127 -2.92 10.53 10.25
CA PHE A 127 -2.51 10.20 8.88
C PHE A 127 -1.05 9.73 8.82
N TYR A 128 -0.85 8.53 8.26
CA TYR A 128 0.46 7.90 8.16
C TYR A 128 0.97 7.89 6.72
N GLY A 129 0.13 7.49 5.75
CA GLY A 129 0.51 7.57 4.35
C GLY A 129 -0.28 6.67 3.43
N HIS A 130 0.07 6.71 2.15
CA HIS A 130 -0.55 5.90 1.12
C HIS A 130 0.46 5.61 0.00
N SER A 131 0.24 4.54 -0.74
CA SER A 131 0.89 4.31 -2.04
C SER A 131 0.16 5.01 -3.18
N ASN A 132 0.72 4.97 -4.39
CA ASN A 132 0.05 5.52 -5.57
C ASN A 132 -1.22 4.74 -5.95
N SER A 133 -1.24 3.41 -5.76
CA SER A 133 -2.44 2.61 -6.00
C SER A 133 -3.52 2.94 -4.98
N GLN A 134 -3.14 3.08 -3.72
CA GLN A 134 -4.05 3.48 -2.65
C GLN A 134 -4.63 4.88 -2.89
N LEU A 135 -3.83 5.84 -3.37
CA LEU A 135 -4.35 7.15 -3.75
C LEU A 135 -5.43 7.06 -4.83
N LYS A 136 -5.24 6.20 -5.84
CA LYS A 136 -6.23 5.97 -6.91
C LYS A 136 -7.50 5.30 -6.39
N SER A 137 -7.36 4.34 -5.48
CA SER A 137 -8.50 3.68 -4.83
C SER A 137 -9.09 4.48 -3.67
N ARG A 138 -8.57 5.69 -3.39
CA ARG A 138 -8.99 6.55 -2.28
C ARG A 138 -8.86 5.86 -0.91
N THR A 139 -7.75 5.17 -0.70
CA THR A 139 -7.40 4.51 0.56
C THR A 139 -6.11 5.07 1.14
N CYS A 140 -5.93 4.98 2.45
CA CYS A 140 -4.70 5.36 3.14
C CYS A 140 -4.59 4.69 4.51
N PHE A 141 -3.40 4.71 5.09
CA PHE A 141 -3.18 4.30 6.46
C PHE A 141 -3.14 5.49 7.41
N LEU A 142 -3.67 5.26 8.60
CA LEU A 142 -3.41 6.02 9.80
C LEU A 142 -2.60 5.16 10.79
N TYR A 143 -2.00 5.84 11.76
CA TYR A 143 -1.13 5.23 12.76
C TYR A 143 -1.43 5.81 14.14
N ALA A 144 -1.44 4.94 15.15
CA ALA A 144 -1.63 5.27 16.56
C ALA A 144 -0.36 5.95 17.11
N GLY A 145 -0.24 7.24 16.88
CA GLY A 145 0.90 8.03 17.31
C GLY A 145 0.75 9.50 16.97
N SER A 146 1.55 10.34 17.63
CA SER A 146 1.57 11.78 17.33
C SER A 146 2.11 12.03 15.91
N LYS A 147 1.70 13.15 15.30
CA LYS A 147 2.17 13.57 13.97
C LYS A 147 3.69 13.66 13.91
N GLN A 148 4.34 14.07 15.00
CA GLN A 148 5.79 14.14 15.15
C GLN A 148 6.41 12.74 15.16
N SER A 149 5.86 11.79 15.93
CA SER A 149 6.35 10.41 15.96
C SER A 149 6.22 9.73 14.60
N ILE A 150 5.11 9.97 13.89
CA ILE A 150 4.89 9.50 12.51
C ILE A 150 5.93 10.08 11.56
N SER A 151 6.20 11.39 11.64
CA SER A 151 7.22 12.03 10.82
C SER A 151 8.60 11.41 11.05
N MET A 152 9.02 11.25 12.31
CA MET A 152 10.29 10.61 12.66
C MET A 152 10.34 9.15 12.17
N LYS A 153 9.25 8.40 12.32
CA LYS A 153 9.13 7.03 11.85
C LYS A 153 9.33 6.95 10.34
N LEU A 154 8.62 7.77 9.55
CA LEU A 154 8.78 7.79 8.09
C LEU A 154 10.20 8.17 7.68
N GLU A 155 10.81 9.16 8.34
CA GLU A 155 12.19 9.58 8.06
C GLU A 155 13.24 8.53 8.46
N SER A 156 12.92 7.62 9.38
CA SER A 156 13.78 6.47 9.68
C SER A 156 13.79 5.39 8.58
N MET A 157 12.75 5.35 7.74
CA MET A 157 12.58 4.33 6.69
C MET A 157 13.34 4.66 5.39
N GLY A 158 13.91 5.85 5.28
CA GLY A 158 14.66 6.30 4.12
C GLY A 158 15.17 7.72 4.28
N ASP A 159 16.26 8.04 3.60
CA ASP A 159 16.75 9.41 3.49
C ASP A 159 15.97 10.17 2.41
N PHE A 160 15.10 11.06 2.87
CA PHE A 160 14.28 11.94 2.04
C PHE A 160 14.76 13.41 2.10
N THR A 161 15.83 13.71 2.83
CA THR A 161 16.28 15.08 3.12
C THR A 161 16.65 15.84 1.85
N LYS A 162 17.20 15.15 0.85
CA LYS A 162 17.57 15.72 -0.45
C LYS A 162 16.39 16.02 -1.37
N ILE A 163 15.16 15.62 -1.01
CA ILE A 163 13.96 15.77 -1.85
C ILE A 163 13.16 16.99 -1.42
N LYS A 164 13.48 18.14 -2.03
CA LYS A 164 12.85 19.43 -1.70
C LYS A 164 11.39 19.56 -2.14
N ASN A 165 11.00 18.94 -3.24
CA ASN A 165 9.63 19.01 -3.76
C ASN A 165 8.70 18.08 -2.96
N VAL A 166 7.68 18.66 -2.31
CA VAL A 166 6.73 17.94 -1.43
C VAL A 166 6.01 16.81 -2.16
N THR A 167 5.50 17.05 -3.36
CA THR A 167 4.81 16.02 -4.17
C THR A 167 5.75 14.87 -4.52
N LYS A 168 7.01 15.17 -4.85
CA LYS A 168 8.05 14.17 -5.10
C LYS A 168 8.41 13.40 -3.83
N LYS A 169 8.54 14.07 -2.68
CA LYS A 169 8.82 13.44 -1.37
C LYS A 169 7.68 12.48 -1.00
N ALA A 170 6.43 12.93 -1.07
CA ALA A 170 5.25 12.10 -0.82
C ALA A 170 5.20 10.87 -1.74
N LYS A 171 5.48 11.03 -3.05
CA LYS A 171 5.55 9.92 -4.00
C LYS A 171 6.64 8.90 -3.69
N ARG A 172 7.74 9.32 -3.03
CA ARG A 172 8.85 8.44 -2.62
C ARG A 172 8.56 7.72 -1.32
N ILE A 173 8.01 8.42 -0.33
CA ILE A 173 7.49 7.81 0.89
C ILE A 173 6.41 6.76 0.54
N GLY A 174 5.50 7.08 -0.38
CA GLY A 174 4.45 6.17 -0.86
C GLY A 174 4.97 4.87 -1.51
N LEU A 175 6.27 4.78 -1.81
CA LEU A 175 6.87 3.51 -2.26
C LEU A 175 6.98 2.47 -1.14
N LEU A 176 7.03 2.89 0.13
CA LEU A 176 7.05 2.03 1.31
C LEU A 176 5.69 1.36 1.53
N PHE A 177 4.61 2.07 1.19
CA PHE A 177 3.22 1.65 1.33
C PHE A 177 2.70 0.76 0.19
N SER A 178 3.52 0.51 -0.82
CA SER A 178 3.09 -0.34 -1.94
C SER A 178 2.96 -1.78 -1.46
N ALA A 179 1.79 -2.38 -1.70
CA ALA A 179 1.56 -3.79 -1.40
C ALA A 179 2.60 -4.65 -2.14
N ALA A 180 3.26 -5.53 -1.40
CA ALA A 180 4.27 -6.44 -1.93
C ALA A 180 4.49 -7.61 -0.96
N ASP A 181 4.74 -8.78 -1.52
CA ASP A 181 5.09 -9.96 -0.75
C ASP A 181 6.58 -9.92 -0.44
N VAL A 182 6.94 -9.91 0.84
CA VAL A 182 8.33 -10.04 1.25
C VAL A 182 8.78 -11.45 0.91
N ALA A 183 9.63 -11.57 -0.11
CA ALA A 183 10.21 -12.86 -0.46
C ALA A 183 11.27 -13.20 0.60
N MET A 184 12.33 -12.41 0.70
CA MET A 184 13.46 -12.71 1.59
C MET A 184 14.25 -11.46 1.93
N ASN A 185 15.13 -11.54 2.92
CA ASN A 185 16.12 -10.50 3.16
C ASN A 185 17.30 -10.67 2.19
N ILE A 186 17.71 -9.58 1.55
CA ILE A 186 18.89 -9.55 0.67
C ILE A 186 19.89 -8.56 1.24
N SER A 187 21.04 -9.08 1.65
CA SER A 187 22.15 -8.27 2.15
C SER A 187 22.81 -7.47 1.02
N SER A 188 23.37 -6.32 1.36
CA SER A 188 23.98 -5.39 0.41
C SER A 188 25.19 -5.98 -0.33
N ASP A 189 25.87 -6.98 0.23
CA ASP A 189 27.01 -7.68 -0.41
C ASP A 189 26.59 -8.53 -1.63
N MET A 190 25.30 -8.86 -1.74
CA MET A 190 24.72 -9.54 -2.90
C MET A 190 24.31 -8.55 -4.00
N VAL A 191 24.28 -7.24 -3.72
CA VAL A 191 23.74 -6.21 -4.61
C VAL A 191 24.87 -5.37 -5.18
N LYS A 192 24.91 -5.27 -6.51
CA LYS A 192 25.85 -4.40 -7.23
C LYS A 192 25.10 -3.32 -8.00
N ASP A 193 25.44 -2.06 -7.79
CA ASP A 193 24.98 -0.98 -8.66
C ASP A 193 25.76 -1.03 -10.00
N ILE A 194 25.04 -0.93 -11.11
CA ILE A 194 25.58 -0.86 -12.47
C ILE A 194 24.96 0.32 -13.23
N PRO A 195 25.70 0.99 -14.15
CA PRO A 195 25.18 2.14 -14.88
C PRO A 195 24.03 1.74 -15.81
N ASP A 196 23.12 2.65 -16.12
CA ASP A 196 22.13 2.40 -17.17
C ASP A 196 22.76 2.28 -18.57
N VAL A 197 22.19 1.43 -19.42
CA VAL A 197 22.58 1.35 -20.84
C VAL A 197 21.96 2.54 -21.56
N LYS A 198 22.80 3.47 -22.01
CA LYS A 198 22.38 4.71 -22.68
C LYS A 198 22.93 4.74 -24.11
N ARG A 199 22.11 5.13 -25.08
CA ARG A 199 22.52 5.35 -26.48
C ARG A 199 21.70 6.48 -27.08
N GLN A 200 22.35 7.42 -27.76
CA GLN A 200 21.70 8.56 -28.43
C GLN A 200 20.72 9.33 -27.51
N GLY A 201 21.10 9.58 -26.25
CA GLY A 201 20.27 10.30 -25.28
C GLY A 201 19.12 9.49 -24.66
N HIS A 202 18.89 8.25 -25.11
CA HIS A 202 17.86 7.37 -24.56
C HIS A 202 18.42 6.37 -23.55
N VAL A 203 17.64 6.09 -22.50
CA VAL A 203 17.94 5.11 -21.46
C VAL A 203 17.20 3.80 -21.78
N PHE A 204 17.92 2.76 -22.18
CA PHE A 204 17.34 1.48 -22.62
C PHE A 204 17.01 0.53 -21.47
N THR A 205 17.56 0.79 -20.28
CA THR A 205 17.38 -0.04 -19.08
C THR A 205 16.70 0.71 -17.94
N ASP A 206 15.94 1.78 -18.23
CA ASP A 206 15.26 2.56 -17.19
C ASP A 206 14.36 1.66 -16.35
N GLY A 207 14.73 1.47 -15.09
CA GLY A 207 14.00 0.62 -14.16
C GLY A 207 14.27 -0.88 -14.30
N CYS A 208 15.25 -1.31 -15.08
CA CYS A 208 15.50 -2.73 -15.41
C CYS A 208 16.86 -3.23 -14.91
N GLY A 209 16.83 -3.92 -13.77
CA GLY A 209 17.99 -4.62 -13.18
C GLY A 209 18.10 -6.08 -13.62
N LEU A 210 19.08 -6.79 -13.07
CA LEU A 210 19.36 -8.19 -13.36
C LEU A 210 19.40 -9.01 -12.07
N ILE A 211 18.92 -10.24 -12.13
CA ILE A 211 18.95 -11.21 -11.02
C ILE A 211 19.66 -12.48 -11.47
N ALA A 212 20.54 -13.02 -10.62
CA ALA A 212 21.20 -14.30 -10.89
C ALA A 212 20.17 -15.45 -10.94
N PRO A 213 20.34 -16.46 -11.81
CA PRO A 213 19.42 -17.60 -11.88
C PRO A 213 19.27 -18.37 -10.56
N VAL A 214 20.33 -18.42 -9.73
CA VAL A 214 20.27 -19.04 -8.39
C VAL A 214 19.30 -18.26 -7.49
N LEU A 215 19.49 -16.96 -7.35
CA LEU A 215 18.66 -16.11 -6.51
C LEU A 215 17.20 -16.04 -7.00
N ALA A 216 16.98 -16.03 -8.32
CA ALA A 216 15.63 -16.07 -8.90
C ALA A 216 14.87 -17.35 -8.51
N ARG A 217 15.55 -18.50 -8.49
CA ARG A 217 14.98 -19.76 -8.01
C ARG A 217 14.65 -19.72 -6.52
N ASP A 218 15.50 -19.09 -5.72
CA ASP A 218 15.28 -18.97 -4.27
C ASP A 218 14.07 -18.06 -3.97
N VAL A 219 13.97 -16.91 -4.64
CA VAL A 219 12.80 -16.03 -4.58
C VAL A 219 11.53 -16.77 -5.01
N ALA A 220 11.56 -17.48 -6.13
CA ALA A 220 10.40 -18.24 -6.62
C ALA A 220 9.96 -19.34 -5.63
N ARG A 221 10.92 -20.04 -5.01
CA ARG A 221 10.65 -21.07 -3.99
C ARG A 221 9.97 -20.45 -2.76
N GLN A 222 10.50 -19.32 -2.31
CA GLN A 222 10.04 -18.64 -1.10
C GLN A 222 8.64 -18.03 -1.28
N LEU A 223 8.31 -17.55 -2.48
CA LEU A 223 6.98 -17.10 -2.85
C LEU A 223 6.01 -18.24 -3.20
N GLY A 224 6.47 -19.50 -3.17
CA GLY A 224 5.63 -20.66 -3.53
C GLY A 224 5.15 -20.65 -4.98
N VAL A 225 5.90 -20.05 -5.90
CA VAL A 225 5.47 -19.87 -7.29
C VAL A 225 5.25 -21.22 -7.97
N ALA A 226 4.03 -21.45 -8.42
CA ALA A 226 3.63 -22.64 -9.15
C ALA A 226 2.56 -22.33 -10.20
N PHE A 227 2.53 -23.14 -11.25
CA PHE A 227 1.50 -23.12 -12.27
C PHE A 227 1.03 -24.56 -12.52
N ARG A 228 -0.28 -24.82 -12.41
CA ARG A 228 -0.87 -26.19 -12.50
C ARG A 228 -0.13 -27.21 -11.63
N ASN A 229 0.09 -26.87 -10.35
CA ASN A 229 0.82 -27.66 -9.37
C ASN A 229 2.28 -27.97 -9.72
N ARG A 230 2.87 -27.29 -10.72
CA ARG A 230 4.28 -27.40 -11.07
C ARG A 230 5.02 -26.12 -10.69
N ARG A 231 6.08 -26.24 -9.89
CA ARG A 231 6.95 -25.11 -9.56
C ARG A 231 7.66 -24.61 -10.81
N TYR A 232 7.78 -23.30 -10.94
CA TYR A 232 8.56 -22.67 -12.01
C TYR A 232 9.27 -21.43 -11.48
N THR A 233 10.27 -20.95 -12.22
CA THR A 233 10.97 -19.71 -11.90
C THR A 233 10.57 -18.64 -12.90
N PRO A 234 9.94 -17.53 -12.46
CA PRO A 234 9.67 -16.40 -13.31
C PRO A 234 10.96 -15.84 -13.94
N ALA A 235 10.86 -15.40 -15.20
CA ALA A 235 11.96 -14.74 -15.89
C ALA A 235 12.12 -13.28 -15.44
N VAL A 236 11.03 -12.65 -14.99
CA VAL A 236 11.00 -11.25 -14.57
C VAL A 236 10.24 -11.12 -13.25
N PHE A 237 10.77 -10.29 -12.35
CA PHE A 237 10.12 -9.92 -11.09
C PHE A 237 10.01 -8.40 -11.03
N GLN A 238 8.84 -7.88 -10.69
CA GLN A 238 8.65 -6.49 -10.30
C GLN A 238 8.94 -6.36 -8.81
N ILE A 239 9.87 -5.48 -8.43
CA ILE A 239 10.46 -5.51 -7.08
C ILE A 239 10.41 -4.17 -6.38
N ARG A 240 10.43 -4.25 -5.05
CA ARG A 240 10.73 -3.18 -4.11
C ARG A 240 11.81 -3.67 -3.15
N TYR A 241 12.90 -2.92 -3.06
CA TYR A 241 14.03 -3.26 -2.20
C TYR A 241 14.71 -1.98 -1.76
N LEU A 242 14.74 -1.67 -0.45
CA LEU A 242 15.23 -0.39 0.05
C LEU A 242 14.59 0.80 -0.73
N GLY A 243 15.42 1.68 -1.29
CA GLY A 243 15.00 2.77 -2.18
C GLY A 243 14.86 2.38 -3.66
N TYR A 244 15.12 1.13 -4.04
CA TYR A 244 14.98 0.64 -5.41
C TYR A 244 13.54 0.27 -5.75
N LYS A 245 13.13 0.68 -6.94
CA LYS A 245 11.89 0.26 -7.59
C LYS A 245 12.17 -0.03 -9.06
N GLY A 246 11.69 -1.16 -9.54
CA GLY A 246 11.76 -1.51 -10.95
C GLY A 246 11.39 -2.96 -11.19
N VAL A 247 11.95 -3.51 -12.25
CA VAL A 247 11.94 -4.94 -12.55
C VAL A 247 13.35 -5.49 -12.54
N VAL A 248 13.49 -6.77 -12.21
CA VAL A 248 14.73 -7.53 -12.41
C VAL A 248 14.44 -8.70 -13.33
N THR A 249 15.29 -8.86 -14.34
CA THR A 249 15.21 -10.01 -15.28
C THR A 249 16.32 -11.00 -14.98
N VAL A 250 16.02 -12.28 -15.13
CA VAL A 250 17.02 -13.35 -14.98
C VAL A 250 18.06 -13.19 -16.08
N ASP A 251 19.33 -13.03 -15.69
CA ASP A 251 20.45 -13.01 -16.65
C ASP A 251 21.19 -14.36 -16.62
N PRO A 252 21.05 -15.22 -17.65
CA PRO A 252 21.74 -16.51 -17.72
C PRO A 252 23.26 -16.41 -17.71
N ARG A 253 23.83 -15.23 -17.99
CA ARG A 253 25.28 -14.98 -17.96
C ARG A 253 25.80 -14.73 -16.55
N MET A 254 24.94 -14.43 -15.58
CA MET A 254 25.29 -14.37 -14.15
C MET A 254 25.42 -15.79 -13.59
N LYS A 255 26.30 -16.59 -14.22
CA LYS A 255 26.60 -17.97 -13.85
C LYS A 255 27.42 -18.00 -12.57
N GLY A 256 27.21 -19.04 -11.77
CA GLY A 256 27.94 -19.29 -10.54
C GLY A 256 27.00 -19.56 -9.36
N PRO A 257 27.55 -20.07 -8.25
CA PRO A 257 26.75 -20.41 -7.07
C PRO A 257 26.30 -19.18 -6.28
N LYS A 258 26.96 -18.02 -6.45
CA LYS A 258 26.71 -16.83 -5.64
C LYS A 258 25.38 -16.15 -6.02
N PRO A 259 24.39 -16.05 -5.10
CA PRO A 259 23.19 -15.25 -5.32
C PRO A 259 23.59 -13.78 -5.46
N SER A 260 23.08 -13.09 -6.48
CA SER A 260 23.40 -11.69 -6.70
C SER A 260 22.33 -10.94 -7.50
N LEU A 261 22.27 -9.63 -7.25
CA LEU A 261 21.45 -8.64 -7.97
C LEU A 261 22.36 -7.59 -8.58
N LYS A 262 22.00 -7.13 -9.78
CA LYS A 262 22.58 -5.92 -10.37
C LYS A 262 21.49 -4.88 -10.54
N MET A 263 21.56 -3.80 -9.78
CA MET A 263 20.59 -2.70 -9.83
C MET A 263 21.10 -1.55 -10.68
N ARG A 264 20.19 -0.81 -11.31
CA ARG A 264 20.52 0.35 -12.14
C ARG A 264 20.34 1.65 -11.35
N GLU A 265 21.08 2.70 -11.73
CA GLU A 265 20.93 4.04 -11.15
C GLU A 265 19.49 4.57 -11.28
N SER A 266 18.85 4.36 -12.43
CA SER A 266 17.45 4.75 -12.67
C SER A 266 16.48 4.11 -11.68
N MET A 267 16.78 2.93 -11.14
CA MET A 267 15.92 2.24 -10.18
C MET A 267 15.96 2.86 -8.78
N LYS A 268 17.04 3.54 -8.40
CA LYS A 268 17.27 4.09 -7.06
C LYS A 268 16.48 5.39 -6.87
N LYS A 269 15.35 5.30 -6.17
CA LYS A 269 14.39 6.40 -6.04
C LYS A 269 14.64 7.28 -4.80
N PHE A 270 15.28 6.73 -3.77
CA PHE A 270 15.80 7.39 -2.58
C PHE A 270 16.93 6.52 -1.97
N THR A 271 17.65 7.03 -0.97
CA THR A 271 18.74 6.35 -0.27
C THR A 271 18.36 6.01 1.16
N GLY A 272 19.19 5.26 1.90
CA GLY A 272 18.95 4.96 3.30
C GLY A 272 17.85 3.91 3.54
N GLY A 273 17.43 3.81 4.80
CA GLY A 273 16.59 2.72 5.32
C GLY A 273 17.42 1.49 5.69
N LYS A 274 16.96 0.75 6.71
CA LYS A 274 17.59 -0.48 7.20
C LYS A 274 16.86 -1.75 6.75
N ASP A 275 15.69 -1.61 6.15
CA ASP A 275 14.86 -2.72 5.71
C ASP A 275 15.39 -3.36 4.42
N ALA A 276 16.20 -4.40 4.60
CA ALA A 276 16.76 -5.23 3.54
C ALA A 276 15.77 -6.27 2.97
N SER A 277 14.47 -6.16 3.29
CA SER A 277 13.43 -7.00 2.71
C SER A 277 13.34 -6.78 1.20
N PHE A 278 13.60 -7.84 0.44
CA PHE A 278 13.35 -7.92 -0.98
C PHE A 278 11.91 -8.35 -1.21
N ALA A 279 11.08 -7.38 -1.59
CA ALA A 279 9.66 -7.60 -1.81
C ALA A 279 9.34 -7.68 -3.30
N VAL A 280 8.52 -8.65 -3.67
CA VAL A 280 8.03 -8.85 -5.04
C VAL A 280 6.60 -8.34 -5.10
N VAL A 281 6.34 -7.44 -6.04
CA VAL A 281 5.01 -6.88 -6.29
C VAL A 281 4.22 -7.79 -7.24
N GLU A 282 4.90 -8.30 -8.27
CA GLU A 282 4.35 -9.19 -9.28
C GLU A 282 5.50 -9.88 -10.01
N TYR A 283 5.22 -10.94 -10.75
CA TYR A 283 6.22 -11.66 -11.54
C TYR A 283 5.63 -12.17 -12.86
N SER A 284 6.49 -12.52 -13.81
CA SER A 284 6.06 -13.08 -15.10
C SER A 284 5.33 -14.41 -14.91
N LYS A 285 4.11 -14.52 -15.44
CA LYS A 285 3.25 -15.72 -15.35
C LYS A 285 3.29 -16.53 -16.64
N VAL A 286 3.16 -17.85 -16.50
CA VAL A 286 2.89 -18.74 -17.65
C VAL A 286 1.44 -18.52 -18.06
N ILE A 287 1.21 -18.12 -19.30
CA ILE A 287 -0.15 -17.98 -19.85
C ILE A 287 -0.32 -19.09 -20.89
N PRO A 288 -1.24 -20.06 -20.67
CA PRO A 288 -1.59 -21.05 -21.68
C PRO A 288 -2.07 -20.39 -22.97
N HIS A 289 -1.73 -21.00 -24.11
CA HIS A 289 -2.20 -20.55 -25.42
C HIS A 289 -3.73 -20.45 -25.51
N THR A 290 -4.47 -21.27 -24.76
CA THR A 290 -5.95 -21.25 -24.72
C THR A 290 -6.52 -19.98 -24.08
N ASP A 291 -5.83 -19.39 -23.11
CA ASP A 291 -6.35 -18.26 -22.32
C ASP A 291 -6.08 -16.91 -23.01
N LEU A 292 -5.10 -16.88 -23.93
CA LEU A 292 -4.82 -15.72 -24.80
C LEU A 292 -5.92 -15.44 -25.84
N LEU A 293 -6.74 -16.44 -26.17
CA LEU A 293 -7.85 -16.30 -27.12
C LEU A 293 -9.09 -15.67 -26.46
N ILE A 294 -9.30 -15.92 -25.16
CA ILE A 294 -10.47 -15.39 -24.43
C ILE A 294 -10.26 -13.92 -24.06
N SER A 295 -9.02 -13.49 -23.77
CA SER A 295 -8.75 -12.08 -23.41
C SER A 295 -8.78 -11.10 -24.58
N LYS A 296 -8.94 -11.56 -25.83
CA LYS A 296 -9.09 -10.72 -27.02
C LYS A 296 -10.55 -10.50 -27.44
N ALA A 297 -11.52 -11.11 -26.77
CA ALA A 297 -12.94 -10.99 -27.10
C ALA A 297 -13.68 -9.94 -26.24
N SER A 298 -12.97 -9.08 -25.52
CA SER A 298 -13.58 -7.99 -24.74
C SER A 298 -12.72 -6.73 -24.83
N TYR A 299 -12.84 -6.05 -25.98
CA TYR A 299 -12.56 -4.64 -26.16
C TYR A 299 -13.74 -4.01 -26.89
#